data_AF-B3S703-F1
#
_entry.id   AF-B3S703-F1
#
_cell.length_a   1.000
_cell.length_b   1.000
_cell.length_c   1.000
_cell.angle_alpha   90.00
_cell.angle_beta   90.00
_cell.angle_gamma   90.00
#
_symmetry.space_group_name_H-M   'P 1'
#
loop_
_entity.id
_entity.type
_entity.pdbx_description
1 polymer ?
#
loop_
_entity_poly.entity_id
_entity_poly.type
_entity_poly.pdbx_seq_one_letter_code
_entity_poly.pdbx_strand_id
1 'polypeptide(L)'
;KDRGTFEAIVAIHAHLDDDRSGNVDINETQEFLRQELHLQNDHDREETLHANDKFISVEDLWNSWTKNEARNWSSDDVIFWLEWSIGLPEYSNIFEEKRINGSHLPALATNHHSIITSILGIKDLHHRQKITLRAMDVVLFGP
;
A
#
# COMPACT_ATOMS: atom_id res chain seq x y z
N LYS A 1 18.58 2.27 3.42
CA LYS A 1 17.54 1.87 2.45
C LYS A 1 16.15 1.99 3.08
N ASP A 2 16.03 1.65 4.36
CA ASP A 2 14.74 1.55 5.06
C ASP A 2 14.13 2.89 5.50
N ARG A 3 14.89 4.00 5.49
CA ARG A 3 14.37 5.32 5.89
C ARG A 3 13.22 5.79 4.99
N GLY A 4 13.35 5.68 3.67
CA GLY A 4 12.28 6.10 2.75
C GLY A 4 11.06 5.20 2.83
N THR A 5 11.26 3.89 3.03
CA THR A 5 10.17 2.93 3.24
C THR A 5 9.44 3.21 4.56
N PHE A 6 10.16 3.53 5.63
CA PHE A 6 9.56 3.89 6.91
C PHE A 6 8.76 5.19 6.81
N GLU A 7 9.29 6.22 6.16
CA GLU A 7 8.57 7.47 5.89
C GLU A 7 7.29 7.22 5.07
N ALA A 8 7.31 6.27 4.13
CA ALA A 8 6.12 5.88 3.40
C ALA A 8 5.09 5.15 4.28
N ILE A 9 5.53 4.27 5.19
CA ILE A 9 4.65 3.61 6.16
C ILE A 9 4.02 4.62 7.12
N VAL A 10 4.78 5.62 7.59
CA VAL A 10 4.23 6.73 8.38
C VAL A 10 3.14 7.46 7.61
N ALA A 11 3.33 7.71 6.31
CA ALA A 11 2.34 8.39 5.49
C ALA A 11 1.09 7.54 5.24
N ILE A 12 1.22 6.21 5.12
CA ILE A 12 0.09 5.28 5.01
C ILE A 12 -0.68 5.25 6.34
N HIS A 13 0.02 5.14 7.47
CA HIS A 13 -0.59 5.17 8.80
C HIS A 13 -1.37 6.48 9.01
N ALA A 14 -0.76 7.63 8.71
CA ALA A 14 -1.41 8.93 8.83
C ALA A 14 -2.57 9.16 7.84
N HIS A 15 -2.67 8.34 6.78
CA HIS A 15 -3.82 8.33 5.88
C HIS A 15 -4.99 7.53 6.47
N LEU A 16 -4.69 6.50 7.27
CA LEU A 16 -5.71 5.68 7.95
C LEU A 16 -6.19 6.30 9.26
N ASP A 17 -5.31 6.93 10.03
CA ASP A 17 -5.58 7.62 11.31
C ASP A 17 -6.26 8.99 11.04
N ASP A 18 -7.58 8.95 10.79
CA ASP A 18 -8.39 10.12 10.40
C ASP A 18 -8.56 11.10 11.57
N ASP A 19 -8.69 10.58 12.79
CA ASP A 19 -8.85 11.40 14.00
C ASP A 19 -7.50 11.95 14.54
N ARG A 20 -6.38 11.44 14.00
CA ARG A 20 -5.00 11.80 14.36
C ARG A 20 -4.69 11.54 15.83
N SER A 21 -5.29 10.50 16.40
CA SER A 21 -5.02 10.05 17.77
C SER A 21 -3.63 9.44 17.93
N GLY A 22 -2.97 9.10 16.81
CA GLY A 22 -1.66 8.45 16.76
C GLY A 22 -1.76 6.93 16.63
N ASN A 23 -2.96 6.37 16.51
CA ASN A 23 -3.20 4.96 16.27
C ASN A 23 -4.39 4.79 15.32
N VAL A 24 -4.36 3.72 14.51
CA VAL A 24 -5.50 3.34 13.68
C VAL A 24 -6.39 2.39 14.47
N ASP A 25 -7.65 2.76 14.68
CA ASP A 25 -8.65 1.92 15.32
C ASP A 25 -9.44 1.06 14.32
N ILE A 26 -10.29 0.15 14.85
CA ILE A 26 -11.09 -0.75 14.02
C ILE A 26 -12.08 0.01 13.13
N ASN A 27 -12.66 1.11 13.61
CA ASN A 27 -13.63 1.90 12.84
C ASN A 27 -12.94 2.59 11.67
N GLU A 28 -11.74 3.14 11.89
CA GLU A 28 -10.93 3.77 10.85
C GLU A 28 -10.52 2.77 9.77
N THR A 29 -10.09 1.56 10.18
CA THR A 29 -9.84 0.46 9.23
C THR A 29 -11.09 0.10 8.44
N GLN A 30 -12.24 -0.08 9.10
CA GLN A 30 -13.51 -0.40 8.43
C GLN A 30 -13.97 0.72 7.48
N GLU A 31 -13.73 1.98 7.85
CA GLU A 31 -14.04 3.14 7.03
C GLU A 31 -13.20 3.14 5.75
N PHE A 32 -11.89 2.92 5.87
CA PHE A 32 -10.98 2.77 4.73
C PHE A 32 -11.42 1.62 3.79
N LEU A 33 -11.67 0.43 4.34
CA LEU A 33 -12.11 -0.74 3.55
C LEU A 33 -13.39 -0.42 2.75
N ARG A 34 -14.35 0.26 3.36
CA ARG A 34 -15.63 0.60 2.74
C ARG A 34 -15.51 1.73 1.72
N GLN A 35 -14.81 2.80 2.05
CA GLN A 35 -14.78 4.01 1.24
C GLN A 35 -13.79 3.92 0.08
N GLU A 36 -12.63 3.32 0.30
CA GLU A 36 -11.53 3.33 -0.67
C GLU A 36 -11.37 2.01 -1.41
N LEU A 37 -11.49 0.87 -0.71
CA LEU A 37 -11.42 -0.44 -1.35
C LEU A 37 -12.78 -0.96 -1.83
N HIS A 38 -13.87 -0.29 -1.44
CA HIS A 38 -15.26 -0.69 -1.73
C HIS A 38 -15.58 -2.12 -1.24
N LEU A 39 -14.96 -2.53 -0.14
CA LEU A 39 -15.15 -3.81 0.52
C LEU A 39 -16.09 -3.63 1.72
N GLN A 40 -17.13 -4.46 1.82
CA GLN A 40 -18.07 -4.42 2.93
C GLN A 40 -17.90 -5.65 3.81
N ASN A 41 -17.76 -5.43 5.12
CA ASN A 41 -17.67 -6.48 6.14
C ASN A 41 -16.53 -7.48 5.90
N ASP A 42 -15.36 -6.99 5.49
CA ASP A 42 -14.17 -7.82 5.26
C ASP A 42 -13.44 -8.07 6.59
N HIS A 43 -13.94 -9.07 7.33
CA HIS A 43 -13.41 -9.46 8.63
C HIS A 43 -11.98 -10.03 8.54
N ASP A 44 -11.61 -10.65 7.41
CA ASP A 44 -10.27 -11.24 7.25
C ASP A 44 -9.21 -10.13 7.21
N ARG A 45 -9.48 -9.03 6.49
CA ARG A 45 -8.60 -7.85 6.45
C ARG A 45 -8.55 -7.12 7.80
N GLU A 46 -9.69 -7.00 8.49
CA GLU A 46 -9.72 -6.45 9.85
C GLU A 46 -8.87 -7.29 10.81
N GLU A 47 -9.04 -8.62 10.81
CA GLU A 47 -8.26 -9.55 11.63
C GLU A 47 -6.77 -9.52 11.27
N THR A 48 -6.43 -9.32 10.00
CA THR A 48 -5.03 -9.20 9.55
C THR A 48 -4.33 -7.97 10.12
N LEU A 49 -5.03 -6.83 10.19
CA LEU A 49 -4.48 -5.58 10.75
C LEU A 49 -4.50 -5.59 12.28
N HIS A 50 -5.62 -5.98 12.87
CA HIS A 50 -5.89 -5.81 14.30
C HIS A 50 -5.57 -7.07 15.12
N ALA A 51 -5.90 -8.26 14.64
CA ALA A 51 -5.86 -9.50 15.42
C ALA A 51 -6.48 -9.33 16.83
N ASN A 52 -5.65 -9.22 17.89
CA ASN A 52 -6.09 -8.95 19.26
C ASN A 52 -5.89 -7.49 19.71
N ASP A 53 -5.22 -6.67 18.90
CA ASP A 53 -4.95 -5.26 19.16
C ASP A 53 -6.05 -4.37 18.55
N LYS A 54 -6.53 -3.42 19.35
CA LYS A 54 -7.57 -2.49 18.92
C LYS A 54 -7.02 -1.22 18.30
N PHE A 55 -5.73 -0.94 18.49
CA PHE A 55 -5.09 0.32 18.11
C PHE A 55 -3.75 0.02 17.46
N ILE A 56 -3.64 0.26 16.16
CA ILE A 56 -2.42 -0.01 15.41
C ILE A 56 -1.56 1.25 15.36
N SER A 57 -0.39 1.19 15.98
CA SER A 57 0.59 2.28 15.90
C SER A 57 1.39 2.22 14.59
N VAL A 58 2.14 3.28 14.29
CA VAL A 58 3.10 3.31 13.17
C VAL A 58 4.12 2.17 13.29
N GLU A 59 4.56 1.84 14.50
CA GLU A 59 5.55 0.79 14.73
C GLU A 59 4.98 -0.60 14.45
N ASP A 60 3.72 -0.84 14.81
CA ASP A 60 3.01 -2.09 14.51
C ASP A 60 2.84 -2.28 13.02
N LEU A 61 2.45 -1.22 12.31
CA LEU A 61 2.33 -1.25 10.85
C LEU A 61 3.68 -1.50 10.17
N TRP A 62 4.76 -0.88 10.66
CA TRP A 62 6.12 -1.15 10.18
C TRP A 62 6.52 -2.60 10.42
N ASN A 63 6.26 -3.14 11.61
CA ASN A 63 6.55 -4.52 11.97
C ASN A 63 5.74 -5.51 11.10
N SER A 64 4.49 -5.19 10.77
CA SER A 64 3.68 -5.96 9.83
C SER A 64 4.30 -5.95 8.43
N TRP A 65 4.60 -4.76 7.88
CA TRP A 65 5.22 -4.61 6.57
C TRP A 65 6.57 -5.37 6.45
N THR A 66 7.41 -5.34 7.48
CA THR A 66 8.70 -6.05 7.43
C THR A 66 8.56 -7.58 7.32
N LYS A 67 7.43 -8.14 7.75
CA LYS A 67 7.10 -9.57 7.66
C LYS A 67 6.24 -9.90 6.44
N ASN A 68 5.69 -8.89 5.77
CA ASN A 68 4.83 -9.05 4.60
C ASN A 68 5.60 -9.70 3.45
N GLU A 69 5.05 -10.78 2.87
CA GLU A 69 5.67 -11.54 1.78
C GLU A 69 5.90 -10.69 0.53
N ALA A 70 4.98 -9.75 0.26
CA ALA A 70 5.06 -8.85 -0.89
C ALA A 70 6.30 -7.96 -0.86
N ARG A 71 6.91 -7.75 0.31
CA ARG A 71 8.20 -7.05 0.43
C ARG A 71 9.32 -7.74 -0.34
N ASN A 72 9.25 -9.07 -0.48
CA ASN A 72 10.25 -9.89 -1.17
C ASN A 72 9.94 -10.13 -2.65
N TRP A 73 8.84 -9.59 -3.17
CA TRP A 73 8.53 -9.66 -4.59
C TRP A 73 9.67 -9.14 -5.46
N SER A 74 10.01 -9.92 -6.47
CA SER A 74 10.92 -9.52 -7.54
C SER A 74 10.29 -8.46 -8.44
N SER A 75 11.05 -7.93 -9.39
CA SER A 75 10.49 -7.02 -10.40
C SER A 75 9.42 -7.72 -11.24
N ASP A 76 9.63 -8.99 -11.58
CA ASP A 76 8.69 -9.76 -12.39
C ASP A 76 7.38 -10.00 -11.65
N ASP A 77 7.44 -10.25 -10.34
CA ASP A 77 6.24 -10.42 -9.50
C ASP A 77 5.41 -9.13 -9.44
N VAL A 78 6.07 -7.96 -9.31
CA VAL A 78 5.37 -6.67 -9.32
C VAL A 78 4.78 -6.35 -10.70
N ILE A 79 5.50 -6.66 -11.77
CA ILE A 79 4.98 -6.48 -13.14
C ILE A 79 3.78 -7.41 -13.36
N PHE A 80 3.85 -8.66 -12.93
CA PHE A 80 2.72 -9.59 -13.00
C PHE A 80 1.51 -9.06 -12.22
N TRP A 81 1.71 -8.57 -11.00
CA TRP A 81 0.66 -7.94 -10.20
C TRP A 81 0.05 -6.71 -10.91
N LEU A 82 0.88 -5.85 -11.49
CA LEU A 82 0.43 -4.68 -12.26
C LEU A 82 -0.42 -5.08 -13.48
N GLU A 83 -0.01 -6.10 -14.22
CA GLU A 83 -0.69 -6.57 -15.41
C GLU A 83 -2.00 -7.29 -15.11
N TRP A 84 -1.98 -8.22 -14.16
CA TRP A 84 -3.06 -9.19 -13.97
C TRP A 84 -3.99 -8.83 -12.82
N SER A 85 -3.46 -8.25 -11.74
CA SER A 85 -4.27 -7.84 -10.58
C SER A 85 -4.78 -6.40 -10.72
N ILE A 86 -3.93 -5.48 -11.20
CA ILE A 86 -4.33 -4.08 -11.42
C ILE A 86 -4.91 -3.88 -12.83
N GLY A 87 -4.47 -4.64 -13.83
CA GLY A 87 -4.95 -4.47 -15.20
C GLY A 87 -4.38 -3.23 -15.89
N LEU A 88 -3.10 -2.91 -15.65
CA LEU A 88 -2.39 -1.78 -16.27
C LEU A 88 -1.08 -2.21 -16.97
N PRO A 89 -1.15 -3.12 -17.96
CA PRO A 89 0.04 -3.64 -18.65
C PRO A 89 0.83 -2.60 -19.45
N GLU A 90 0.23 -1.45 -19.76
CA GLU A 90 0.91 -0.36 -20.46
C GLU A 90 2.11 0.21 -19.66
N TYR A 91 2.18 -0.03 -18.35
CA TYR A 91 3.26 0.45 -17.49
C TYR A 91 4.33 -0.61 -17.18
N SER A 92 4.19 -1.85 -17.67
CA SER A 92 5.15 -2.93 -17.39
C SER A 92 6.59 -2.56 -17.77
N ASN A 93 6.78 -1.96 -18.95
CA ASN A 93 8.11 -1.54 -19.43
C ASN A 93 8.77 -0.52 -18.49
N ILE A 94 8.04 0.46 -17.96
CA ILE A 94 8.62 1.47 -17.08
C ILE A 94 8.88 0.91 -15.68
N PHE A 95 8.03 -0.01 -15.20
CA PHE A 95 8.28 -0.74 -13.95
C PHE A 95 9.55 -1.61 -14.06
N GLU A 96 9.74 -2.29 -15.18
CA GLU A 96 10.94 -3.07 -15.48
C GLU A 96 12.19 -2.19 -15.57
N GLU A 97 12.15 -1.11 -16.37
CA GLU A 97 13.26 -0.18 -16.57
C GLU A 97 13.73 0.43 -15.25
N LYS A 98 12.78 0.84 -14.40
CA LYS A 98 13.05 1.42 -13.08
C LYS A 98 13.32 0.37 -12.00
N ARG A 99 13.24 -0.93 -12.34
CA ARG A 99 13.44 -2.07 -11.44
C ARG A 99 12.58 -1.97 -10.18
N ILE A 100 11.31 -1.60 -10.37
CA ILE A 100 10.33 -1.58 -9.31
C ILE A 100 10.11 -3.02 -8.85
N ASN A 101 10.18 -3.23 -7.54
CA ASN A 101 10.05 -4.53 -6.88
C ASN A 101 9.31 -4.35 -5.55
N GLY A 102 9.08 -5.44 -4.81
CA GLY A 102 8.30 -5.45 -3.58
C GLY A 102 8.68 -4.38 -2.55
N SER A 103 9.97 -4.05 -2.42
CA SER A 103 10.43 -3.04 -1.48
C SER A 103 9.94 -1.61 -1.78
N HIS A 104 9.42 -1.37 -2.98
CA HIS A 104 8.89 -0.07 -3.42
C HIS A 104 7.37 0.05 -3.22
N LEU A 105 6.66 -1.01 -2.83
CA LEU A 105 5.20 -0.97 -2.68
C LEU A 105 4.72 0.10 -1.69
N PRO A 106 5.36 0.31 -0.51
CA PRO A 106 4.98 1.41 0.37
C PRO A 106 5.12 2.78 -0.30
N ALA A 107 6.14 2.96 -1.14
CA ALA A 107 6.30 4.21 -1.87
C ALA A 107 5.23 4.39 -2.97
N LEU A 108 4.77 3.31 -3.60
CA LEU A 108 3.64 3.34 -4.55
C LEU A 108 2.31 3.64 -3.85
N ALA A 109 2.17 3.18 -2.61
CA ALA A 109 1.01 3.37 -1.75
C ALA A 109 0.86 4.79 -1.17
N THR A 110 1.79 5.71 -1.47
CA THR A 110 1.72 7.10 -0.98
C THR A 110 1.41 8.11 -2.08
N ASN A 111 0.55 9.08 -1.75
CA ASN A 111 0.19 10.18 -2.67
C ASN A 111 1.14 11.39 -2.59
N HIS A 112 1.83 11.59 -1.48
CA HIS A 112 2.77 12.70 -1.31
C HIS A 112 4.11 12.42 -2.01
N HIS A 113 4.49 13.25 -2.98
CA HIS A 113 5.71 13.07 -3.79
C HIS A 113 5.77 11.72 -4.53
N SER A 114 4.61 11.22 -4.99
CA SER A 114 4.48 9.86 -5.51
C SER A 114 5.52 9.54 -6.59
N ILE A 115 6.27 8.46 -6.35
CA ILE A 115 7.21 7.88 -7.32
C ILE A 115 6.51 7.57 -8.65
N ILE A 116 5.20 7.33 -8.59
CA ILE A 116 4.31 7.10 -9.74
C ILE A 116 4.37 8.27 -10.73
N THR A 117 4.34 9.52 -10.24
CA THR A 117 4.37 10.69 -11.14
C THR A 117 5.81 11.06 -11.50
N SER A 118 6.71 11.09 -10.52
CA SER A 118 8.06 11.65 -10.69
C SER A 118 9.05 10.68 -11.35
N ILE A 119 8.91 9.38 -11.09
CA ILE A 119 9.85 8.35 -11.56
C ILE A 119 9.23 7.52 -12.69
N LEU A 120 7.96 7.13 -12.55
CA LEU A 120 7.26 6.30 -13.55
C LEU A 120 6.56 7.14 -14.63
N GLY A 121 6.43 8.45 -14.44
CA GLY A 121 5.86 9.36 -15.45
C GLY A 121 4.38 9.14 -15.73
N ILE A 122 3.66 8.43 -14.85
CA ILE A 122 2.24 8.13 -15.02
C ILE A 122 1.44 9.38 -14.65
N LYS A 123 0.80 9.99 -15.63
CA LYS A 123 0.04 11.25 -15.45
C LYS A 123 -1.46 11.06 -15.26
N ASP A 124 -1.99 9.94 -15.74
CA ASP A 124 -3.43 9.65 -15.64
C ASP A 124 -3.84 9.51 -14.17
N LEU A 125 -4.79 10.34 -13.73
CA LEU A 125 -5.20 10.39 -12.32
C LEU A 125 -5.81 9.07 -11.85
N HIS A 126 -6.64 8.42 -12.68
CA HIS A 126 -7.30 7.18 -12.32
C HIS A 126 -6.28 6.05 -12.19
N HIS A 127 -5.30 5.98 -13.09
CA HIS A 127 -4.25 4.96 -13.02
C HIS A 127 -3.38 5.16 -11.79
N ARG A 128 -3.04 6.40 -11.45
CA ARG A 128 -2.31 6.71 -10.21
C ARG A 128 -3.08 6.27 -8.97
N GLN A 129 -4.34 6.69 -8.85
CA GLN A 129 -5.19 6.33 -7.72
C GLN A 129 -5.33 4.80 -7.62
N LYS A 130 -5.54 4.11 -8.74
CA LYS A 130 -5.67 2.65 -8.77
C LYS A 130 -4.39 1.95 -8.30
N ILE A 131 -3.22 2.38 -8.77
CA ILE A 131 -1.93 1.81 -8.32
C ILE A 131 -1.73 2.09 -6.83
N THR A 132 -1.99 3.31 -6.37
CA THR A 132 -1.84 3.69 -4.97
C THR A 132 -2.74 2.87 -4.05
N LEU A 133 -4.04 2.77 -4.36
CA LEU A 133 -4.99 1.99 -3.56
C LEU A 133 -4.64 0.49 -3.54
N ARG A 134 -4.24 -0.07 -4.69
CA ARG A 134 -3.83 -1.47 -4.75
C ARG A 134 -2.51 -1.73 -4.03
N ALA A 135 -1.57 -0.78 -4.08
CA ALA A 135 -0.34 -0.90 -3.31
C ALA A 135 -0.61 -0.80 -1.81
N MET A 136 -1.54 0.07 -1.36
CA MET A 136 -1.96 0.12 0.04
C MET A 136 -2.57 -1.20 0.50
N ASP A 137 -3.49 -1.78 -0.29
CA ASP A 137 -4.08 -3.10 -0.03
C ASP A 137 -2.98 -4.16 0.19
N VAL A 138 -2.00 -4.24 -0.71
CA VAL A 138 -0.88 -5.20 -0.58
C VAL A 138 0.00 -4.90 0.63
N VAL A 139 0.29 -3.64 0.94
CA VAL A 139 1.13 -3.26 2.08
C VAL A 139 0.46 -3.59 3.41
N LEU A 140 -0.84 -3.35 3.52
CA LEU A 140 -1.63 -3.55 4.73
C LEU A 140 -1.99 -5.03 4.96
N PHE A 141 -2.32 -5.75 3.89
CA PHE A 141 -2.96 -7.08 3.99
C PHE A 141 -2.15 -8.21 3.38
N GLY A 142 -1.13 -7.90 2.58
CA GLY A 142 -0.33 -8.90 1.87
C GLY A 142 -0.82 -9.19 0.45
N PRO A 143 -0.17 -10.15 -0.23
CA PRO A 143 -0.39 -10.49 -1.64
C PRO A 143 -1.74 -11.17 -1.94
#